data_AF-A0A1Q9S167-F1
#
_entry.id   AF-A0A1Q9S167-F1
#
_cell.length_a   1.000
_cell.length_b   1.000
_cell.length_c   1.000
_cell.angle_alpha   90.00
_cell.angle_beta   90.00
_cell.angle_gamma   90.00
#
_symmetry.space_group_name_H-M   'P 1'
#
loop_
_entity.id
_entity.type
_entity.pdbx_description
1 polymer ?
#
loop_
_entity_poly.entity_id
_entity_poly.type
_entity_poly.pdbx_seq_one_letter_code
_entity_poly.pdbx_strand_id
1 'polypeptide(L)'
;MNLVPRSRKLVMVLGALGVAVVGLLIQFAGDPAKFWPFPPGIYFVLGAALVVWLMQRWRVAPLAGILIGAWITFGGVVRGELLSNLASGGLLTVLGNLVMEAGLLGAVVIGIAAIVSPDRVGATGAGS
;
A
#
# COMPACT_ATOMS: atom_id res chain seq x y z
N MET A 1 -6.82 7.20 24.03
CA MET A 1 -5.76 6.35 23.44
C MET A 1 -4.98 7.20 22.45
N ASN A 2 -3.66 7.37 22.62
CA ASN A 2 -2.83 8.05 21.63
C ASN A 2 -2.62 7.11 20.43
N LEU A 3 -3.18 7.47 19.28
CA LEU A 3 -3.20 6.66 18.05
C LEU A 3 -1.98 6.90 17.14
N VAL A 4 -0.92 7.49 17.70
CA VAL A 4 0.31 7.81 16.98
C VAL A 4 1.06 6.50 16.66
N PRO A 5 1.42 6.25 15.39
CA PRO A 5 2.20 5.07 15.02
C PRO A 5 3.53 4.98 15.77
N ARG A 6 3.77 3.82 16.39
CA ARG A 6 4.94 3.61 17.26
C ARG A 6 6.25 3.39 16.51
N SER A 7 6.20 3.08 15.22
CA SER A 7 7.37 2.77 14.39
C SER A 7 7.40 3.64 13.14
N ARG A 8 8.57 4.22 12.84
CA ARG A 8 8.82 4.96 11.59
C ARG A 8 8.52 4.10 10.36
N LYS A 9 8.81 2.80 10.44
CA LYS A 9 8.55 1.85 9.34
C LYS A 9 7.05 1.64 9.12
N LEU A 10 6.24 1.60 10.18
CA LEU A 10 4.78 1.53 10.03
C LEU A 10 4.20 2.81 9.41
N VAL A 11 4.71 3.99 9.79
CA VAL A 11 4.35 5.26 9.13
C VAL A 11 4.69 5.20 7.64
N MET A 12 5.85 4.65 7.29
CA MET A 12 6.27 4.49 5.90
C MET A 12 5.39 3.50 5.12
N VAL A 13 4.95 2.38 5.73
CA VAL A 13 3.98 1.46 5.09
C VAL A 13 2.64 2.17 4.84
N LEU A 14 2.11 2.89 5.84
CA LEU A 14 0.87 3.65 5.67
C LEU A 14 1.00 4.74 4.60
N GLY A 15 2.15 5.42 4.55
CA GLY A 15 2.47 6.39 3.51
C GLY A 15 2.50 5.77 2.12
N ALA A 16 3.14 4.60 1.96
CA ALA A 16 3.19 3.88 0.70
C ALA A 16 1.80 3.41 0.23
N LEU A 17 0.95 2.91 1.14
CA LEU A 17 -0.45 2.62 0.84
C LEU A 17 -1.24 3.88 0.46
N GLY A 18 -0.95 5.02 1.09
CA GLY A 18 -1.51 6.32 0.70
C GLY A 18 -1.12 6.72 -0.73
N VAL A 19 0.15 6.54 -1.11
CA VAL A 19 0.61 6.76 -2.49
C VAL A 19 -0.13 5.85 -3.46
N ALA A 20 -0.38 4.59 -3.10
CA ALA A 20 -1.16 3.68 -3.93
C ALA A 20 -2.60 4.18 -4.17
N VAL A 21 -3.26 4.72 -3.13
CA VAL A 21 -4.59 5.35 -3.25
C VAL A 21 -4.54 6.57 -4.17
N VAL A 22 -3.52 7.41 -4.07
CA VAL A 22 -3.35 8.57 -4.98
C VAL A 22 -3.23 8.09 -6.43
N GLY A 23 -2.44 7.06 -6.70
CA GLY A 23 -2.35 6.47 -8.04
C GLY A 23 -3.68 5.96 -8.58
N LEU A 24 -4.48 5.30 -7.75
CA LEU A 24 -5.84 4.86 -8.10
C LEU A 24 -6.78 6.02 -8.39
N LEU A 25 -6.70 7.12 -7.64
CA LEU A 25 -7.49 8.33 -7.88
C LEU A 25 -7.10 9.03 -9.19
N ILE A 26 -5.80 9.04 -9.54
CA ILE A 26 -5.32 9.58 -10.82
C ILE A 26 -5.87 8.74 -11.99
N GLN A 27 -5.84 7.40 -11.89
CA GLN A 27 -6.44 6.53 -12.91
C GLN A 27 -7.95 6.77 -13.05
N PHE A 28 -8.65 6.93 -11.93
CA PHE A 28 -10.09 7.20 -11.92
C PHE A 28 -10.43 8.55 -12.58
N ALA A 29 -9.62 9.58 -12.32
CA ALA A 29 -9.80 10.87 -12.98
C ALA A 29 -9.55 10.80 -14.51
N GLY A 30 -8.70 9.89 -14.96
CA GLY A 30 -8.41 9.66 -16.38
C GLY A 30 -9.49 8.87 -17.11
N ASP A 31 -10.09 7.88 -16.47
CA ASP A 31 -11.17 7.06 -17.02
C ASP A 31 -12.13 6.58 -15.93
N PRO A 32 -13.12 7.40 -15.52
CA PRO A 32 -14.03 7.06 -14.44
C PRO A 32 -15.01 5.94 -14.81
N ALA A 33 -15.32 5.78 -16.11
CA ALA A 33 -16.24 4.76 -16.60
C ALA A 33 -15.69 3.34 -16.39
N LYS A 34 -14.36 3.18 -16.48
CA LYS A 34 -13.66 1.92 -16.18
C LYS A 34 -13.88 1.41 -14.76
N PHE A 35 -14.18 2.30 -13.81
CA PHE A 35 -14.22 1.98 -12.38
C PHE A 35 -15.58 2.25 -11.74
N TRP A 36 -16.66 2.33 -12.53
CA TRP A 36 -17.99 2.68 -12.02
C TRP A 36 -18.49 1.69 -10.95
N PRO A 37 -19.03 2.17 -9.81
CA PRO A 37 -19.21 3.56 -9.39
C PRO A 37 -17.99 4.20 -8.67
N PHE A 38 -17.03 3.39 -8.21
CA PHE A 38 -15.80 3.86 -7.57
C PHE A 38 -14.72 2.77 -7.64
N PRO A 39 -13.41 3.12 -7.76
CA PRO A 39 -12.36 2.12 -7.92
C PRO A 39 -12.32 1.12 -6.75
N PRO A 40 -12.56 -0.18 -7.01
CA PRO A 40 -12.64 -1.18 -5.94
C PRO A 40 -11.31 -1.32 -5.19
N GLY A 41 -10.19 -1.14 -5.89
CA GLY A 41 -8.85 -1.16 -5.30
C GLY A 41 -8.67 -0.19 -4.15
N ILE A 42 -9.36 0.96 -4.14
CA ILE A 42 -9.25 1.95 -3.06
C ILE A 42 -9.80 1.36 -1.76
N TYR A 43 -10.95 0.66 -1.80
CA TYR A 43 -11.51 0.03 -0.60
C TYR A 43 -10.57 -1.01 -0.01
N PHE A 44 -9.93 -1.81 -0.86
CA PHE A 44 -8.98 -2.82 -0.42
C PHE A 44 -7.71 -2.21 0.19
N VAL A 45 -7.13 -1.19 -0.45
CA VAL A 45 -5.92 -0.51 0.05
C VAL A 45 -6.21 0.23 1.35
N LEU A 46 -7.35 0.94 1.45
CA LEU A 46 -7.76 1.61 2.69
C LEU A 46 -8.09 0.61 3.80
N GLY A 47 -8.74 -0.51 3.48
CA GLY A 47 -9.00 -1.59 4.42
C GLY A 47 -7.69 -2.17 4.98
N ALA A 48 -6.71 -2.43 4.12
CA ALA A 48 -5.39 -2.88 4.53
C ALA A 48 -4.66 -1.82 5.38
N ALA A 49 -4.71 -0.54 4.99
CA ALA A 49 -4.13 0.55 5.78
C ALA A 49 -4.76 0.65 7.17
N LEU A 50 -6.09 0.50 7.26
CA LEU A 50 -6.81 0.45 8.53
C LEU A 50 -6.35 -0.73 9.39
N VAL A 51 -6.19 -1.92 8.80
CA VAL A 51 -5.67 -3.10 9.50
C VAL A 51 -4.24 -2.85 10.01
N VAL A 52 -3.35 -2.31 9.17
CA VAL A 52 -1.96 -1.95 9.57
C VAL A 52 -1.98 -1.00 10.77
N TRP A 53 -2.84 0.02 10.73
CA TRP A 53 -2.96 1.02 11.79
C TRP A 53 -3.54 0.44 13.08
N LEU A 54 -4.63 -0.33 13.01
CA LEU A 54 -5.24 -0.98 14.19
C LEU A 54 -4.29 -2.03 14.81
N MET A 55 -3.54 -2.74 13.99
CA MET A 55 -2.61 -3.77 14.43
C MET A 55 -1.22 -3.23 14.80
N GLN A 56 -1.00 -1.90 14.81
CA GLN A 56 0.32 -1.29 15.02
C GLN A 56 1.09 -1.73 16.30
N ARG A 57 0.41 -2.35 17.28
CA ARG A 57 1.03 -2.92 18.47
C ARG A 57 1.66 -4.31 18.25
N TRP A 58 1.33 -4.99 17.16
CA TRP A 58 1.75 -6.34 16.83
C TRP A 58 2.85 -6.30 15.76
N ARG A 59 3.83 -7.21 15.85
CA ARG A 59 4.91 -7.29 14.85
C ARG A 59 4.42 -7.64 13.45
N VAL A 60 3.24 -8.27 13.34
CA VAL A 60 2.60 -8.65 12.08
C VAL A 60 1.79 -7.52 11.44
N ALA A 61 1.74 -6.32 12.04
CA ALA A 61 0.97 -5.18 11.50
C ALA A 61 1.23 -4.89 10.00
N PRO A 62 2.48 -4.93 9.48
CA PRO A 62 2.73 -4.64 8.07
C PRO A 62 2.17 -5.70 7.10
N LEU A 63 1.80 -6.88 7.59
CA LEU A 63 1.45 -8.02 6.76
C LEU A 63 0.27 -7.73 5.83
N ALA A 64 -0.74 -6.99 6.31
CA ALA A 64 -1.87 -6.60 5.48
C ALA A 64 -1.45 -5.71 4.29
N GLY A 65 -0.50 -4.79 4.51
CA GLY A 65 0.07 -3.95 3.46
C GLY A 65 0.88 -4.75 2.43
N ILE A 66 1.68 -5.72 2.91
CA ILE A 66 2.44 -6.64 2.04
C ILE A 66 1.50 -7.47 1.18
N LEU A 67 0.51 -8.12 1.80
CA LEU A 67 -0.41 -9.01 1.12
C LEU A 67 -1.23 -8.26 0.07
N ILE A 68 -1.74 -7.08 0.40
CA ILE A 68 -2.54 -6.33 -0.58
C ILE A 68 -1.68 -5.76 -1.72
N GLY A 69 -0.47 -5.29 -1.41
CA GLY A 69 0.49 -4.83 -2.41
C GLY A 69 0.83 -5.95 -3.39
N ALA A 70 1.23 -7.11 -2.88
CA ALA A 70 1.54 -8.28 -3.70
C ALA A 70 0.33 -8.77 -4.49
N TRP A 71 -0.86 -8.83 -3.88
CA TRP A 71 -2.08 -9.29 -4.55
C TRP A 71 -2.49 -8.39 -5.72
N ILE A 72 -2.52 -7.07 -5.52
CA ILE A 72 -2.93 -6.13 -6.58
C ILE A 72 -1.89 -6.11 -7.71
N THR A 73 -0.61 -5.97 -7.39
CA THR A 73 0.46 -5.97 -8.41
C THR A 73 0.47 -7.29 -9.20
N PHE A 74 0.44 -8.43 -8.51
CA PHE A 74 0.47 -9.73 -9.18
C PHE A 74 -0.81 -9.96 -10.00
N GLY A 75 -1.97 -9.60 -9.47
CA GLY A 75 -3.24 -9.67 -10.19
C GLY A 75 -3.23 -8.82 -11.46
N GLY A 76 -2.69 -7.61 -11.39
CA GLY A 76 -2.55 -6.71 -12.54
C GLY A 76 -1.61 -7.24 -13.62
N VAL A 77 -0.52 -7.92 -13.22
CA VAL A 77 0.42 -8.56 -14.16
C VAL A 77 -0.23 -9.76 -14.84
N VAL A 78 -0.80 -10.68 -14.05
CA VAL A 78 -1.39 -11.93 -14.57
C VAL A 78 -2.57 -11.67 -15.51
N ARG A 79 -3.38 -10.65 -15.22
CA ARG A 79 -4.53 -10.27 -16.07
C ARG A 79 -4.13 -9.41 -17.27
N GLY A 80 -2.87 -9.01 -17.39
CA GLY A 80 -2.38 -8.11 -18.44
C GLY A 80 -2.90 -6.67 -18.31
N GLU A 81 -3.57 -6.33 -17.22
CA GLU A 81 -4.13 -5.00 -16.97
C GLU A 81 -3.03 -3.94 -16.86
N LEU A 82 -1.90 -4.30 -16.26
CA LEU A 82 -0.70 -3.44 -16.16
C LEU A 82 -0.18 -3.03 -17.55
N LEU A 83 -0.02 -4.01 -18.44
CA LEU A 83 0.46 -3.75 -19.80
C LEU A 83 -0.58 -2.98 -20.62
N SER A 84 -1.86 -3.31 -20.47
CA SER A 84 -2.95 -2.60 -21.12
C SER A 84 -3.03 -1.12 -20.70
N ASN A 85 -2.84 -0.83 -19.41
CA ASN A 85 -2.79 0.54 -18.88
C ASN A 85 -1.59 1.32 -19.42
N LEU A 86 -0.41 0.68 -19.50
CA LEU A 86 0.81 1.31 -20.01
C LEU A 86 0.77 1.54 -21.53
N ALA A 87 0.13 0.65 -22.28
CA ALA A 87 -0.09 0.79 -23.71
C ALA A 87 -1.28 1.71 -24.05
N SER A 88 -2.02 2.17 -23.04
CA SER A 88 -3.12 3.10 -23.26
C SER A 88 -2.58 4.46 -23.70
N GLY A 89 -3.30 5.14 -24.60
CA GLY A 89 -2.99 6.51 -24.98
C GLY A 89 -3.32 7.54 -23.89
N GLY A 90 -3.82 7.10 -22.73
CA GLY A 90 -4.28 7.97 -21.64
C GLY A 90 -3.15 8.29 -20.66
N LEU A 91 -2.62 9.52 -20.72
CA LEU A 91 -1.54 9.96 -19.84
C LEU A 91 -1.85 9.76 -18.35
N LEU A 92 -3.08 10.08 -17.92
CA LEU A 92 -3.51 9.90 -16.52
C LEU A 92 -3.60 8.42 -16.13
N THR A 93 -4.05 7.54 -17.02
CA THR A 93 -4.07 6.09 -16.79
C THR A 93 -2.67 5.55 -16.59
N VAL A 94 -1.72 5.94 -17.46
CA VAL A 94 -0.31 5.54 -17.35
C VAL A 94 0.31 6.06 -16.06
N LEU A 95 0.20 7.35 -15.78
CA LEU A 95 0.79 7.97 -14.58
C LEU A 95 0.18 7.40 -13.30
N GLY A 96 -1.14 7.29 -13.23
CA GLY A 96 -1.82 6.76 -12.07
C GLY A 96 -1.46 5.28 -11.83
N ASN A 97 -1.27 4.50 -12.89
CA ASN A 97 -0.81 3.12 -12.77
C ASN A 97 0.63 3.04 -12.24
N LEU A 98 1.54 3.88 -12.72
CA LEU A 98 2.91 3.95 -12.21
C LEU A 98 2.97 4.38 -10.73
N VAL A 99 2.21 5.42 -10.35
CA VAL A 99 2.14 5.89 -8.96
C VAL A 99 1.54 4.82 -8.05
N MET A 100 0.49 4.14 -8.52
CA MET A 100 -0.14 3.05 -7.78
C MET A 100 0.87 1.93 -7.50
N GLU A 101 1.53 1.41 -8.53
CA GLU A 101 2.50 0.33 -8.41
C GLU A 101 3.70 0.71 -7.53
N ALA A 102 4.20 1.95 -7.65
CA ALA A 102 5.27 2.43 -6.78
C ALA A 102 4.85 2.42 -5.29
N GLY A 103 3.61 2.81 -4.99
CA GLY A 103 3.04 2.72 -3.65
C GLY A 103 2.89 1.29 -3.14
N LEU A 104 2.35 0.39 -3.96
CA LEU A 104 2.13 -1.02 -3.60
C LEU A 104 3.45 -1.77 -3.37
N LEU A 105 4.38 -1.66 -4.32
CA LEU A 105 5.72 -2.26 -4.20
C LEU A 105 6.50 -1.66 -3.03
N GLY A 106 6.38 -0.35 -2.81
CA GLY A 106 6.92 0.32 -1.63
C GLY A 106 6.38 -0.27 -0.33
N ALA A 107 5.07 -0.48 -0.23
CA ALA A 107 4.45 -1.09 0.94
C ALA A 107 4.95 -2.53 1.20
N VAL A 108 5.15 -3.32 0.12
CA VAL A 108 5.73 -4.67 0.21
C VAL A 108 7.16 -4.62 0.74
N VAL A 109 8.04 -3.84 0.12
CA VAL A 109 9.46 -3.77 0.50
C VAL A 109 9.63 -3.26 1.93
N ILE A 110 8.97 -2.15 2.26
CA ILE A 110 9.05 -1.54 3.60
C ILE A 110 8.42 -2.46 4.64
N GLY A 111 7.30 -3.11 4.31
CA GLY A 111 6.63 -4.05 5.20
C GLY A 111 7.51 -5.26 5.54
N ILE A 112 8.17 -5.85 4.54
CA ILE A 112 9.15 -6.94 4.75
C ILE A 112 10.29 -6.44 5.65
N ALA A 113 10.85 -5.27 5.36
CA ALA A 113 11.92 -4.67 6.17
C ALA A 113 11.49 -4.43 7.63
N ALA A 114 10.22 -4.05 7.86
CA ALA A 114 9.65 -3.85 9.19
C ALA A 114 9.54 -5.15 10.00
N ILE A 115 9.26 -6.28 9.33
CA ILE A 115 9.17 -7.59 9.97
C ILE A 115 10.57 -8.15 10.28
N VAL A 116 11.50 -8.04 9.31
CA VAL A 116 12.84 -8.65 9.39
C VAL A 116 13.78 -7.85 10.29
N SER A 117 13.66 -6.52 10.33
CA SER A 117 14.50 -5.65 11.15
C SER A 117 13.69 -5.06 12.31
N PRO A 118 13.51 -5.78 13.44
CA PRO A 118 12.86 -5.21 14.61
C PRO A 118 13.63 -3.99 15.13
N ASP A 119 12.90 -2.89 15.36
CA ASP A 119 13.45 -1.68 15.96
C ASP A 119 13.94 -2.03 17.39
N ARG A 120 15.21 -1.74 17.71
CA ARG A 120 15.90 -2.10 18.97
C ARG A 120 15.37 -1.40 20.24
N VAL A 121 14.27 -0.65 20.14
CA VAL A 121 13.79 0.26 21.20
C VAL A 121 13.25 -0.48 22.44
N GLY A 122 13.08 -1.80 22.38
CA GLY A 122 12.65 -2.63 23.53
C GLY A 122 13.77 -3.28 24.35
N ALA A 123 15.05 -3.17 23.96
CA ALA A 123 16.13 -3.94 24.59
C ALA A 123 16.77 -3.26 25.83
N THR A 124 16.46 -1.99 26.11
CA THR A 124 17.05 -1.22 27.21
C THR A 124 16.18 -1.13 28.48
N GLY A 125 15.01 -1.77 28.51
CA GLY A 125 14.07 -1.69 29.65
C GLY A 125 13.82 -2.99 30.41
N ALA A 126 14.51 -4.09 30.07
CA ALA A 126 14.28 -5.42 30.65
C ALA A 126 15.45 -5.89 31.55
N GLY A 127 16.06 -4.95 32.26
CA GLY A 127 17.19 -5.20 33.17
C GLY A 127 17.19 -4.24 34.34
N SER A 128 16.16 -4.34 35.19
CA SER A 128 16.15 -3.77 36.54
C SER A 128 15.31 -4.66 37.44
#